data_AF-A0A946VMP6-F1
#
_entry.id   AF-A0A946VMP6-F1
#
_cell.length_a   1.000
_cell.length_b   1.000
_cell.length_c   1.000
_cell.angle_alpha   90.00
_cell.angle_beta   90.00
_cell.angle_gamma   90.00
#
_symmetry.space_group_name_H-M   'P 1'
#
loop_
_entity.id
_entity.type
_entity.pdbx_description
1 polymer ?
#
loop_
_entity_poly.entity_id
_entity_poly.type
_entity_poly.pdbx_seq_one_letter_code
_entity_poly.pdbx_strand_id
1 'polypeptide(L)'
;MSENEIFTPGLAPLLLVLIVCLLPAESHADKLNQAYRLLRITEVAREFEQATFQQARNVIRTYSSIVAMSTDQQLPNSIKQQISNCYLQTYAWEKFEPGIAAIFAEHLSEAELKLMIDFFSDKSVPPPMIGQFKELIARADAIEQLAIDYMFSQTEGCDEQNVNLILKFLSDQGS
;
A
#
# COMPACT_ATOMS: atom_id res chain seq x y z
N MET A 1 47.50 0.20 -66.07
CA MET A 1 46.09 0.65 -66.10
C MET A 1 45.28 -0.55 -65.63
N SER A 2 45.13 -0.72 -64.30
CA SER A 2 43.94 -0.35 -63.48
C SER A 2 42.78 -1.31 -63.79
N GLU A 3 42.14 -2.03 -62.86
CA GLU A 3 41.86 -1.78 -61.43
C GLU A 3 41.77 -3.08 -60.62
N ASN A 4 42.12 -2.97 -59.34
CA ASN A 4 42.00 -3.98 -58.28
C ASN A 4 40.55 -4.10 -57.78
N GLU A 5 40.20 -5.30 -57.32
CA GLU A 5 38.97 -5.61 -56.58
C GLU A 5 38.85 -4.82 -55.27
N ILE A 6 37.62 -4.41 -54.92
CA ILE A 6 37.23 -4.12 -53.53
C ILE A 6 35.89 -4.81 -53.26
N PHE A 7 35.99 -6.01 -52.69
CA PHE A 7 34.93 -6.67 -51.94
C PHE A 7 34.77 -5.93 -50.61
N THR A 8 33.62 -5.31 -50.36
CA THR A 8 33.30 -4.68 -49.07
C THR A 8 32.43 -5.63 -48.22
N PRO A 9 33.00 -6.28 -47.18
CA PRO A 9 32.20 -6.84 -46.10
C PRO A 9 32.00 -5.73 -45.05
N GLY A 10 30.81 -5.63 -44.44
CA GLY A 10 30.73 -5.03 -43.10
C GLY A 10 29.72 -3.91 -42.83
N LEU A 11 28.54 -3.89 -43.45
CA LEU A 11 27.43 -3.06 -42.96
C LEU A 11 26.26 -3.84 -42.36
N ALA A 12 26.16 -5.15 -42.62
CA ALA A 12 25.12 -6.00 -42.06
C ALA A 12 25.22 -6.24 -40.53
N PRO A 13 26.40 -6.41 -39.89
CA PRO A 13 26.44 -6.77 -38.46
C PRO A 13 26.23 -5.56 -37.54
N LEU A 14 26.46 -4.33 -38.01
CA LEU A 14 26.27 -3.10 -37.23
C LEU A 14 24.79 -2.76 -37.00
N LEU A 15 23.92 -3.09 -37.98
CA LEU A 15 22.47 -2.91 -37.86
C LEU A 15 21.83 -3.88 -36.86
N LEU A 16 22.41 -5.07 -36.70
CA LEU A 16 21.93 -6.09 -35.76
C LEU A 16 22.26 -5.76 -34.30
N VAL A 17 23.40 -5.10 -34.03
CA VAL A 17 23.80 -4.67 -32.67
C VAL A 17 22.96 -3.49 -32.17
N LEU A 18 22.50 -2.60 -33.06
CA LEU A 18 21.61 -1.48 -32.70
C LEU A 18 20.19 -1.91 -32.32
N ILE A 19 19.72 -3.06 -32.81
CA ILE A 19 18.37 -3.59 -32.51
C ILE A 19 18.35 -4.30 -31.14
N VAL A 20 19.48 -4.87 -30.68
CA VAL A 20 19.56 -5.55 -29.37
C VAL A 20 19.54 -4.57 -28.18
N CYS A 21 19.86 -3.29 -28.40
CA CYS A 21 19.73 -2.24 -27.37
C CYS A 21 18.31 -1.63 -27.25
N LEU A 22 17.34 -2.09 -28.04
CA LEU A 22 15.92 -1.69 -27.95
C LEU A 22 15.09 -2.69 -27.14
N LEU A 23 15.72 -3.56 -26.34
CA LEU A 23 15.00 -4.24 -25.28
C LEU A 23 14.49 -3.16 -24.32
N PRO A 24 13.18 -3.05 -24.06
CA PRO A 24 12.66 -2.06 -23.13
C PRO A 24 13.32 -2.33 -21.78
N ALA A 25 14.12 -1.38 -21.29
CA ALA A 25 14.53 -1.39 -19.91
C ALA A 25 13.24 -1.28 -19.08
N GLU A 26 13.02 -2.24 -18.18
CA GLU A 26 11.90 -2.18 -17.24
C GLU A 26 11.94 -0.82 -16.54
N SER A 27 10.94 0.02 -16.80
CA SER A 27 10.93 1.36 -16.24
C SER A 27 10.31 1.31 -14.83
N HIS A 28 10.89 2.05 -13.90
CA HIS A 28 10.31 2.21 -12.56
C HIS A 28 8.86 2.74 -12.63
N ALA A 29 8.55 3.57 -13.62
CA ALA A 29 7.19 4.07 -13.87
C ALA A 29 6.20 2.93 -14.21
N ASP A 30 6.62 1.93 -14.98
CA ASP A 30 5.76 0.78 -15.33
C ASP A 30 5.48 -0.08 -14.10
N LYS A 31 6.49 -0.29 -13.24
CA LYS A 31 6.31 -1.02 -11.97
C LYS A 31 5.39 -0.27 -11.02
N LEU A 32 5.54 1.05 -10.90
CA LEU A 32 4.67 1.87 -10.06
C LEU A 32 3.21 1.82 -10.53
N ASN A 33 2.97 1.93 -11.84
CA ASN A 33 1.63 1.78 -12.41
C ASN A 33 1.04 0.39 -12.13
N GLN A 34 1.84 -0.67 -12.21
CA GLN A 34 1.41 -2.01 -11.87
C GLN A 34 1.13 -2.18 -10.37
N ALA A 35 1.93 -1.56 -9.49
CA ALA A 35 1.68 -1.55 -8.06
C ALA A 35 0.34 -0.88 -7.71
N TYR A 36 0.03 0.29 -8.29
CA TYR A 36 -1.29 0.92 -8.13
C TYR A 36 -2.42 0.03 -8.65
N ARG A 37 -2.21 -0.65 -9.79
CA ARG A 37 -3.19 -1.59 -10.32
C ARG A 37 -3.42 -2.77 -9.37
N LEU A 38 -2.36 -3.30 -8.78
CA LEU A 38 -2.44 -4.38 -7.79
C LEU A 38 -3.26 -3.94 -6.57
N LEU A 39 -2.94 -2.78 -5.96
CA LEU A 39 -3.68 -2.22 -4.83
C LEU A 39 -5.18 -2.03 -5.12
N ARG A 40 -5.52 -1.64 -6.35
CA ARG A 40 -6.92 -1.48 -6.77
C ARG A 40 -7.65 -2.82 -6.89
N ILE A 41 -7.01 -3.82 -7.50
CA ILE A 41 -7.64 -5.13 -7.75
C ILE A 41 -7.80 -5.91 -6.45
N THR A 42 -6.89 -5.75 -5.48
CA THR A 42 -7.01 -6.38 -4.16
C THR A 42 -8.02 -5.69 -3.24
N GLU A 43 -8.59 -4.55 -3.65
CA GLU A 43 -9.51 -3.73 -2.84
C GLU A 43 -8.97 -3.35 -1.45
N VAL A 44 -7.64 -3.27 -1.29
CA VAL A 44 -7.00 -2.99 0.01
C VAL A 44 -7.48 -1.68 0.62
N ALA A 45 -7.77 -0.66 -0.21
CA ALA A 45 -8.33 0.62 0.23
C ALA A 45 -9.66 0.42 1.00
N ARG A 46 -10.56 -0.41 0.46
CA ARG A 46 -11.86 -0.69 1.06
C ARG A 46 -11.71 -1.40 2.40
N GLU A 47 -10.82 -2.40 2.46
CA GLU A 47 -10.58 -3.15 3.69
C GLU A 47 -9.94 -2.27 4.78
N PHE A 48 -8.99 -1.41 4.38
CA PHE A 48 -8.36 -0.45 5.26
C PHE A 48 -9.34 0.57 5.84
N GLU A 49 -10.20 1.15 5.00
CA GLU A 49 -11.24 2.09 5.46
C GLU A 49 -12.24 1.43 6.41
N GLN A 50 -12.65 0.19 6.12
CA GLN A 50 -13.52 -0.60 6.99
C GLN A 50 -12.86 -0.88 8.35
N ALA A 51 -11.58 -1.26 8.35
CA ALA A 51 -10.81 -1.48 9.57
C ALA A 51 -10.68 -0.19 10.39
N THR A 52 -10.38 0.94 9.76
CA THR A 52 -10.30 2.27 10.39
C THR A 52 -11.63 2.66 11.03
N PHE A 53 -12.75 2.49 10.32
CA PHE A 53 -14.08 2.77 10.86
C PHE A 53 -14.43 1.86 12.04
N GLN A 54 -14.13 0.57 11.94
CA GLN A 54 -14.38 -0.37 13.02
C GLN A 54 -13.52 -0.06 14.25
N GLN A 55 -12.29 0.37 14.06
CA GLN A 55 -11.41 0.78 15.15
C GLN A 55 -11.96 2.02 15.87
N ALA A 56 -12.39 3.05 15.14
CA ALA A 56 -13.04 4.22 15.73
C ALA A 56 -14.26 3.83 16.58
N ARG A 57 -15.10 2.92 16.09
CA ARG A 57 -16.26 2.40 16.83
C ARG A 57 -15.86 1.65 18.09
N ASN A 58 -14.81 0.83 18.03
CA ASN A 58 -14.30 0.11 19.19
C ASN A 58 -13.83 1.07 20.27
N VAL A 59 -13.08 2.11 19.90
CA VAL A 59 -12.61 3.15 20.81
C VAL A 59 -13.77 3.93 21.43
N ILE A 60 -14.75 4.34 20.63
CA ILE A 60 -15.98 4.99 21.13
C ILE A 60 -16.72 4.11 22.13
N ARG A 61 -16.85 2.80 21.85
CA ARG A 61 -17.50 1.84 22.76
C ARG A 61 -16.74 1.74 24.08
N THR A 62 -15.42 1.62 24.03
CA THR A 62 -14.56 1.57 25.21
C THR A 62 -14.72 2.82 26.07
N TYR A 63 -14.61 4.01 25.48
CA TYR A 63 -14.77 5.25 26.23
C TYR A 63 -16.20 5.51 26.71
N SER A 64 -17.21 5.07 25.96
CA SER A 64 -18.59 5.13 26.42
C SER A 64 -18.79 4.26 27.67
N SER A 65 -18.16 3.09 27.73
CA SER A 65 -18.17 2.22 28.92
C SER A 65 -17.48 2.88 30.11
N ILE A 66 -16.29 3.46 29.89
CA ILE A 66 -15.53 4.15 30.95
C ILE A 66 -16.33 5.32 31.52
N VAL A 67 -16.90 6.17 30.67
CA VAL A 67 -17.70 7.32 31.11
C VAL A 67 -18.93 6.87 31.90
N ALA A 68 -19.69 5.89 31.39
CA ALA A 68 -20.87 5.38 32.08
C ALA A 68 -20.53 4.82 33.46
N MET A 69 -19.42 4.08 33.58
CA MET A 69 -18.98 3.53 34.87
C MET A 69 -18.46 4.59 35.85
N SER A 70 -17.94 5.71 35.35
CA SER A 70 -17.33 6.75 36.18
C SER A 70 -18.32 7.84 36.61
N THR A 71 -19.36 8.11 35.82
CA THR A 71 -20.26 9.27 36.06
C THR A 71 -21.75 8.96 35.95
N ASP A 72 -22.17 7.72 35.66
CA ASP A 72 -23.55 7.35 35.33
C ASP A 72 -24.16 8.11 34.14
N GLN A 73 -23.33 8.80 33.34
CA GLN A 73 -23.74 9.54 32.15
C GLN A 73 -23.34 8.83 30.86
N GLN A 74 -23.94 9.26 29.74
CA GLN A 74 -23.53 8.81 28.42
C GLN A 74 -22.43 9.69 27.84
N LEU A 75 -21.50 9.09 27.09
CA LEU A 75 -20.52 9.84 26.31
C LEU A 75 -21.24 10.75 25.29
N PRO A 76 -21.00 12.07 25.30
CA PRO A 76 -21.64 13.00 24.37
C PRO A 76 -21.35 12.68 22.90
N ASN A 77 -22.35 12.90 22.04
CA ASN A 77 -22.21 12.67 20.61
C ASN A 77 -21.11 13.55 19.98
N SER A 78 -20.88 14.75 20.50
CA SER A 78 -19.79 15.63 20.04
C SER A 78 -18.40 15.02 20.28
N ILE A 79 -18.20 14.29 21.38
CA ILE A 79 -16.93 13.60 21.64
C ILE A 79 -16.80 12.37 20.75
N LYS A 80 -17.89 11.60 20.57
CA LYS A 80 -17.90 10.46 19.63
C LYS A 80 -17.54 10.89 18.21
N GLN A 81 -18.08 12.02 17.75
CA GLN A 81 -17.76 12.59 16.43
C GLN A 81 -16.30 13.03 16.34
N GLN A 82 -15.75 13.66 17.38
CA GLN A 82 -14.33 14.04 17.39
C GLN A 82 -13.41 12.81 17.31
N ILE A 83 -13.73 11.73 18.04
CA ILE A 83 -13.00 10.45 17.94
C ILE A 83 -13.08 9.91 16.51
N SER A 84 -14.28 9.78 15.93
CA SER A 84 -14.45 9.31 14.56
C SER A 84 -13.68 10.14 13.55
N ASN A 85 -13.76 11.48 13.67
CA ASN A 85 -13.09 12.40 12.76
C ASN A 85 -11.57 12.28 12.84
N CYS A 86 -11.00 12.05 14.03
CA CYS A 86 -9.58 11.78 14.14
C CYS A 86 -9.19 10.57 13.29
N TYR A 87 -9.88 9.43 13.45
CA TYR A 87 -9.55 8.22 12.68
C TYR A 87 -9.72 8.42 11.17
N LEU A 88 -10.82 9.05 10.73
CA LEU A 88 -11.07 9.32 9.31
C LEU A 88 -9.99 10.21 8.68
N GLN A 89 -9.50 11.21 9.41
CA GLN A 89 -8.50 12.13 8.88
C GLN A 89 -7.10 11.56 8.97
N THR A 90 -6.75 10.98 10.11
CA THR A 90 -5.42 10.47 10.41
C THR A 90 -5.10 9.24 9.56
N TYR A 91 -6.09 8.37 9.34
CA TYR A 91 -5.94 7.12 8.59
C TYR A 91 -6.70 7.15 7.25
N ALA A 92 -6.68 8.28 6.55
CA ALA A 92 -7.18 8.35 5.17
C ALA A 92 -6.26 7.55 4.22
N TRP A 93 -6.82 6.65 3.41
CA TRP A 93 -6.05 5.74 2.55
C TRP A 93 -5.10 6.48 1.60
N GLU A 94 -5.54 7.63 1.08
CA GLU A 94 -4.81 8.45 0.12
C GLU A 94 -3.47 8.98 0.66
N LYS A 95 -3.30 9.00 1.99
CA LYS A 95 -2.03 9.37 2.63
C LYS A 95 -0.99 8.25 2.55
N PHE A 96 -1.42 7.00 2.42
CA PHE A 96 -0.54 5.84 2.47
C PHE A 96 -0.36 5.18 1.10
N GLU A 97 -1.39 5.23 0.25
CA GLU A 97 -1.40 4.58 -1.06
C GLU A 97 -0.12 4.83 -1.88
N PRO A 98 0.39 6.08 -2.01
CA PRO A 98 1.56 6.33 -2.85
C PRO A 98 2.84 5.66 -2.31
N GLY A 99 3.01 5.65 -0.99
CA GLY A 99 4.18 5.03 -0.36
C GLY A 99 4.11 3.51 -0.41
N ILE A 100 2.93 2.92 -0.20
CA ILE A 100 2.74 1.48 -0.33
C ILE A 100 2.96 1.03 -1.78
N ALA A 101 2.46 1.79 -2.76
CA ALA A 101 2.71 1.53 -4.18
C ALA A 101 4.21 1.61 -4.52
N ALA A 102 4.94 2.56 -3.93
CA ALA A 102 6.39 2.67 -4.10
C ALA A 102 7.13 1.46 -3.50
N ILE A 103 6.76 1.02 -2.30
CA ILE A 103 7.33 -0.19 -1.65
C ILE A 103 7.13 -1.41 -2.56
N PHE A 104 5.93 -1.60 -3.11
CA PHE A 104 5.68 -2.71 -4.03
C PHE A 104 6.53 -2.59 -5.30
N ALA A 105 6.64 -1.39 -5.89
CA ALA A 105 7.45 -1.15 -7.08
C ALA A 105 8.96 -1.32 -6.83
N GLU A 106 9.43 -1.12 -5.60
CA GLU A 106 10.83 -1.31 -5.21
C GLU A 106 11.14 -2.79 -4.96
N HIS A 107 10.26 -3.51 -4.26
CA HIS A 107 10.55 -4.85 -3.73
C HIS A 107 10.05 -6.02 -4.59
N LEU A 108 9.13 -5.77 -5.53
CA LEU A 108 8.62 -6.76 -6.48
C LEU A 108 9.16 -6.51 -7.86
N SER A 109 9.59 -7.54 -8.58
CA SER A 109 9.89 -7.42 -10.02
C SER A 109 8.62 -7.18 -10.85
N GLU A 110 8.77 -6.74 -12.09
CA GLU A 110 7.62 -6.60 -13.00
C GLU A 110 6.89 -7.93 -13.21
N ALA A 111 7.64 -9.03 -13.38
CA ALA A 111 7.06 -10.37 -13.50
C ALA A 111 6.23 -10.77 -12.27
N GLU A 112 6.68 -10.42 -11.07
CA GLU A 112 5.97 -10.71 -9.82
C GLU A 112 4.72 -9.84 -9.64
N LEU A 113 4.80 -8.55 -9.96
CA LEU A 113 3.63 -7.66 -9.99
C LEU A 113 2.58 -8.19 -10.95
N LYS A 114 2.99 -8.58 -12.16
CA LYS A 114 2.10 -9.18 -13.16
C LYS A 114 1.48 -10.49 -12.65
N LEU A 115 2.29 -11.36 -12.05
CA LEU A 115 1.83 -12.63 -11.50
C LEU A 115 0.77 -12.42 -10.42
N MET A 116 0.97 -11.41 -9.55
CA MET A 116 0.00 -11.08 -8.51
C MET A 116 -1.28 -10.48 -9.05
N ILE A 117 -1.15 -9.55 -10.00
CA ILE A 117 -2.31 -8.97 -10.69
C ILE A 117 -3.13 -10.06 -11.37
N ASP A 118 -2.47 -10.97 -12.09
CA ASP A 118 -3.18 -12.07 -12.76
C ASP A 118 -3.85 -12.99 -11.73
N PHE A 119 -3.18 -13.35 -10.64
CA PHE A 119 -3.74 -14.16 -9.55
C PHE A 119 -4.99 -13.53 -8.91
N PHE A 120 -4.91 -12.25 -8.51
CA PHE A 120 -6.04 -11.54 -7.90
C PHE A 120 -7.14 -11.15 -8.91
N SER A 121 -6.87 -11.27 -10.22
CA SER A 121 -7.90 -11.12 -11.27
C SER A 121 -8.56 -12.45 -11.63
N ASP A 122 -8.59 -13.41 -10.71
CA ASP A 122 -9.11 -14.77 -10.90
C ASP A 122 -8.47 -15.55 -12.06
N LYS A 123 -7.23 -15.22 -12.43
CA LYS A 123 -6.48 -16.04 -13.39
C LYS A 123 -5.63 -17.07 -12.66
N SER A 124 -5.61 -18.28 -13.18
CA SER A 124 -4.73 -19.33 -12.67
C SER A 124 -3.26 -18.94 -12.83
N VAL A 125 -2.45 -19.21 -11.80
CA VAL A 125 -0.99 -19.17 -11.91
C VAL A 125 -0.55 -20.25 -12.91
N PRO A 126 0.16 -19.89 -14.01
CA PRO A 126 0.65 -20.88 -14.96
C PRO A 126 1.58 -21.89 -14.26
N PRO A 127 1.51 -23.20 -14.59
CA PRO A 127 2.34 -24.21 -13.92
C PRO A 127 3.85 -23.89 -13.87
N PRO A 128 4.48 -23.33 -14.92
CA PRO A 128 5.90 -22.94 -14.86
C PRO A 128 6.21 -21.83 -13.85
N MET A 129 5.22 -21.01 -13.48
CA MET A 129 5.37 -19.86 -12.57
C MET A 129 5.08 -20.20 -11.11
N ILE A 130 4.64 -21.43 -10.80
CA ILE A 130 4.31 -21.84 -9.42
C ILE A 130 5.51 -21.69 -8.47
N GLY A 131 6.73 -21.97 -8.93
CA GLY A 131 7.94 -21.80 -8.13
C GLY A 131 8.15 -20.34 -7.71
N GLN A 132 8.13 -19.44 -8.68
CA GLN A 132 8.24 -18.00 -8.45
C GLN A 132 7.10 -17.47 -7.58
N PHE A 133 5.87 -17.96 -7.79
CA PHE A 133 4.74 -17.59 -6.95
C PHE A 133 4.97 -17.97 -5.48
N LYS A 134 5.48 -19.17 -5.20
CA LYS A 134 5.78 -19.61 -3.83
C LYS A 134 6.87 -18.77 -3.18
N GLU A 135 7.92 -18.43 -3.93
CA GLU A 135 8.99 -17.55 -3.45
C GLU A 135 8.47 -16.16 -3.13
N LEU A 136 7.57 -15.63 -3.97
CA LEU A 136 6.89 -14.37 -3.72
C LEU A 136 6.03 -14.40 -2.45
N ILE A 137 5.19 -15.44 -2.29
CA ILE A 137 4.41 -15.62 -1.06
C ILE A 137 5.31 -15.73 0.18
N ALA A 138 6.45 -16.41 0.07
CA ALA A 138 7.40 -16.52 1.18
C ALA A 138 8.05 -15.18 1.58
N ARG A 139 8.02 -14.16 0.70
CA ARG A 139 8.50 -12.80 0.97
C ARG A 139 7.37 -11.81 1.31
N ALA A 140 6.11 -12.22 1.19
CA ALA A 140 4.96 -11.32 1.33
C ALA A 140 4.92 -10.65 2.70
N ASP A 141 5.10 -11.42 3.78
CA ASP A 141 5.12 -10.89 5.16
C ASP A 141 6.15 -9.79 5.33
N ALA A 142 7.35 -9.94 4.76
CA ALA A 142 8.40 -8.93 4.86
C ALA A 142 8.02 -7.62 4.15
N ILE A 143 7.36 -7.72 2.99
CA ILE A 143 6.88 -6.56 2.23
C ILE A 143 5.70 -5.89 2.95
N GLU A 144 4.81 -6.69 3.54
CA GLU A 144 3.72 -6.20 4.36
C GLU A 144 4.24 -5.42 5.57
N GLN A 145 5.25 -5.95 6.27
CA GLN A 145 5.86 -5.23 7.40
C GLN A 145 6.46 -3.89 6.98
N LEU A 146 7.08 -3.79 5.80
CA LEU A 146 7.56 -2.50 5.28
C LEU A 146 6.41 -1.51 5.05
N ALA A 147 5.27 -1.97 4.54
CA ALA A 147 4.09 -1.14 4.37
C ALA A 147 3.52 -0.68 5.73
N ILE A 148 3.47 -1.57 6.72
CA ILE A 148 3.03 -1.27 8.09
C ILE A 148 3.96 -0.24 8.75
N ASP A 149 5.27 -0.46 8.70
CA ASP A 149 6.27 0.45 9.25
C ASP A 149 6.19 1.84 8.60
N TYR A 150 6.01 1.87 7.28
CA TYR A 150 5.76 3.12 6.57
C TYR A 150 4.51 3.81 7.12
N MET A 151 3.38 3.13 7.22
CA MET A 151 2.14 3.73 7.74
C MET A 151 2.34 4.30 9.15
N PHE A 152 2.95 3.55 10.07
CA PHE A 152 3.24 4.03 11.42
C PHE A 152 4.17 5.24 11.44
N SER A 153 5.13 5.32 10.51
CA SER A 153 6.01 6.49 10.40
C SER A 153 5.30 7.76 9.90
N GLN A 154 4.14 7.62 9.24
CA GLN A 154 3.40 8.74 8.65
C GLN A 154 2.31 9.31 9.56
N THR A 155 2.09 8.72 10.75
CA THR A 155 0.99 9.12 11.62
C THR A 155 1.37 9.17 13.10
N GLU A 156 0.90 10.20 13.80
CA GLU A 156 0.97 10.33 15.26
C GLU A 156 -0.18 9.59 15.97
N GLY A 157 -1.12 9.03 15.20
CA GLY A 157 -2.29 8.32 15.71
C GLY A 157 -3.38 9.24 16.28
N CYS A 158 -4.27 8.65 17.07
CA CYS A 158 -5.42 9.35 17.67
C CYS A 158 -5.48 9.22 19.20
N ASP A 159 -4.55 8.49 19.81
CA ASP A 159 -4.69 8.04 21.19
C ASP A 159 -4.60 9.21 22.19
N GLU A 160 -3.58 10.05 22.07
CA GLU A 160 -3.39 11.20 22.97
C GLU A 160 -4.57 12.18 22.89
N GLN A 161 -5.00 12.55 21.68
CA GLN A 161 -6.18 13.41 21.48
C GLN A 161 -7.43 12.79 22.12
N ASN A 162 -7.67 11.51 21.88
CA ASN A 162 -8.85 10.82 22.40
C ASN A 162 -8.82 10.74 23.93
N VAL A 163 -7.67 10.44 24.54
CA VAL A 163 -7.50 10.42 26.00
C VAL A 163 -7.78 11.81 26.58
N ASN A 164 -7.20 12.86 26.00
CA ASN A 164 -7.38 14.23 26.47
C ASN A 164 -8.84 14.69 26.38
N LEU A 165 -9.56 14.32 25.30
CA LEU A 165 -10.99 14.60 25.18
C LEU A 165 -11.81 13.99 26.32
N ILE A 166 -11.49 12.75 26.69
CA ILE A 166 -12.22 12.00 27.72
C ILE A 166 -11.86 12.51 29.13
N LEU A 167 -10.58 12.75 29.41
CA LEU A 167 -10.13 13.29 30.69
C LEU A 167 -10.73 14.67 30.97
N LYS A 168 -10.79 15.53 29.95
CA LYS A 168 -11.44 16.84 30.07
C LYS A 168 -12.93 16.68 30.40
N PHE A 169 -13.64 15.83 29.68
CA PHE A 169 -15.05 15.58 29.95
C PHE A 169 -15.30 15.05 31.38
N LEU A 170 -14.51 14.09 31.84
CA LEU A 170 -14.64 13.53 33.18
C LEU A 170 -14.36 14.58 34.27
N SER A 171 -13.36 15.44 34.06
CA SER A 171 -13.04 16.54 34.98
C SER A 171 -14.20 17.55 35.09
N ASP A 172 -14.81 17.89 33.95
CA ASP A 172 -15.95 18.82 33.89
C ASP A 172 -17.22 18.27 34.57
N GLN A 173 -17.36 16.93 34.72
CA GLN A 173 -18.48 16.30 35.44
C GLN A 173 -18.23 16.12 36.95
N GLY A 174 -16.96 16.13 37.38
CA GLY A 174 -16.58 16.01 38.80
C GLY A 174 -16.43 17.34 39.53
N SER A 175 -16.74 18.45 38.86
CA SER A 175 -16.71 19.83 39.37
C SER A 175 -18.11 20.30 39.76
#